data_AF-A0A843RPL3-F1
#
_entry.id   AF-A0A843RPL3-F1
#
_cell.length_a   1.000
_cell.length_b   1.000
_cell.length_c   1.000
_cell.angle_alpha   90.00
_cell.angle_beta   90.00
_cell.angle_gamma   90.00
#
_symmetry.space_group_name_H-M   'P 1'
#
loop_
_entity.id
_entity.type
_entity.pdbx_description
1 polymer ?
#
loop_
_entity_poly.entity_id
_entity_poly.type
_entity_poly.pdbx_seq_one_letter_code
_entity_poly.pdbx_strand_id
1 'polypeptide(L)'
;RATTRWEEGLHVHALRIGDNWELRRDILDFMLNSVRNPFVFASDLKARVATCKRIRDRVLREVERRGVTEVAGGLRKILAVSADLARQRISQLNDGIYRSVLFNDGVGQESGLVRLPTTVVKEGDSLTVINQGVSPENHRGPQHCTWHLMRASMGVYLFTYFFRGLAPNIGLLDPIRVLVEGPSVANCGAEVAHGEGTTISAMNVQNLHVIGSKMLFDSPHRLAVSAPFSRNLTIYV
;
A
#
# COMPACT_ATOMS: atom_id res chain seq x y z
N ARG A 1 4.35 21.02 5.38
CA ARG A 1 4.19 22.00 6.49
C ARG A 1 3.15 21.57 7.50
N ALA A 2 2.10 20.83 7.12
CA ALA A 2 1.14 20.29 8.09
C ALA A 2 1.86 19.47 9.17
N THR A 3 1.44 19.66 10.42
CA THR A 3 1.98 19.05 11.65
C THR A 3 0.92 18.21 12.35
N THR A 4 -0.35 18.57 12.19
CA THR A 4 -1.51 17.81 12.67
C THR A 4 -2.43 17.43 11.53
N ARG A 5 -3.27 16.40 11.73
CA ARG A 5 -4.30 15.99 10.76
C ARG A 5 -5.23 17.14 10.34
N TRP A 6 -5.44 18.11 11.23
CA TRP A 6 -6.38 19.22 11.03
C TRP A 6 -5.89 20.21 9.96
N GLU A 7 -4.62 20.13 9.59
CA GLU A 7 -3.98 20.98 8.57
C GLU A 7 -3.92 20.29 7.19
N GLU A 8 -4.44 19.06 7.05
CA GLU A 8 -4.33 18.26 5.82
C GLU A 8 -5.57 18.32 4.93
N GLY A 9 -6.50 19.21 5.27
CA GLY A 9 -7.67 19.53 4.45
C GLY A 9 -8.83 18.56 4.64
N LEU A 10 -9.43 18.12 3.53
CA LEU A 10 -10.66 17.34 3.55
C LEU A 10 -10.41 15.87 3.93
N HIS A 11 -10.83 15.48 5.14
CA HIS A 11 -10.88 14.08 5.56
C HIS A 11 -12.31 13.54 5.48
N VAL A 12 -12.53 12.55 4.61
CA VAL A 12 -13.83 11.90 4.43
C VAL A 12 -13.72 10.46 4.94
N HIS A 13 -14.41 10.16 6.04
CA HIS A 13 -14.60 8.78 6.49
C HIS A 13 -15.51 8.02 5.52
N ALA A 14 -15.76 6.72 5.74
CA ALA A 14 -16.65 5.93 4.89
C ALA A 14 -18.10 6.49 4.91
N LEU A 15 -18.37 7.41 4.00
CA LEU A 15 -19.63 8.17 3.88
C LEU A 15 -20.36 7.76 2.60
N ARG A 16 -21.67 7.56 2.70
CA ARG A 16 -22.52 7.35 1.52
C ARG A 16 -22.72 8.67 0.76
N ILE A 17 -22.13 8.76 -0.43
CA ILE A 17 -22.14 9.96 -1.27
C ILE A 17 -23.24 9.98 -2.35
N GLY A 18 -24.10 8.97 -2.38
CA GLY A 18 -25.09 8.79 -3.44
C GLY A 18 -26.12 7.72 -3.12
N ASP A 19 -27.23 7.77 -3.85
CA ASP A 19 -28.30 6.79 -3.80
C ASP A 19 -28.92 6.59 -5.19
N ASN A 20 -29.55 5.44 -5.44
CA ASN A 20 -30.19 5.09 -6.71
C ASN A 20 -29.26 5.33 -7.92
N TRP A 21 -27.96 5.09 -7.71
CA TRP A 21 -26.92 5.28 -8.72
C TRP A 21 -26.69 6.74 -9.12
N GLU A 22 -27.16 7.69 -8.33
CA GLU A 22 -26.96 9.12 -8.53
C GLU A 22 -26.17 9.72 -7.36
N LEU A 23 -25.28 10.66 -7.67
CA LEU A 23 -24.53 11.38 -6.65
C LEU A 23 -25.47 12.35 -5.93
N ARG A 24 -25.39 12.36 -4.60
CA ARG A 24 -26.10 13.32 -3.76
C ARG A 24 -25.52 14.71 -3.99
N ARG A 25 -26.34 15.62 -4.50
CA ARG A 25 -25.90 16.98 -4.86
C ARG A 25 -25.41 17.77 -3.65
N ASP A 26 -26.10 17.69 -2.53
CA ASP A 26 -25.71 18.33 -1.27
C ASP A 26 -24.33 17.88 -0.77
N ILE A 27 -24.05 16.56 -0.83
CA ILE A 27 -22.75 16.01 -0.46
C ILE A 27 -21.66 16.39 -1.47
N LEU A 28 -21.97 16.36 -2.76
CA LEU A 28 -21.05 16.77 -3.81
C LEU A 28 -20.67 18.24 -3.64
N ASP A 29 -21.65 19.13 -3.48
CA ASP A 29 -21.43 20.57 -3.33
C ASP A 29 -20.60 20.88 -2.07
N PHE A 30 -20.83 20.18 -0.95
CA PHE A 30 -19.98 20.27 0.24
C PHE A 30 -18.51 19.91 -0.07
N MET A 31 -18.28 18.78 -0.75
CA MET A 31 -16.92 18.34 -1.09
C MET A 31 -16.24 19.29 -2.07
N LEU A 32 -16.96 19.81 -3.07
CA LEU A 32 -16.45 20.75 -4.06
C LEU A 32 -16.05 22.09 -3.43
N ASN A 33 -16.79 22.57 -2.44
CA ASN A 33 -16.44 23.78 -1.68
C ASN A 33 -15.27 23.57 -0.70
N SER A 34 -14.87 22.31 -0.46
CA SER A 34 -13.80 21.97 0.48
C SER A 34 -12.44 21.75 -0.18
N VAL A 35 -12.32 21.95 -1.50
CA VAL A 35 -11.10 21.69 -2.28
C VAL A 35 -10.76 22.87 -3.19
N ARG A 36 -9.46 23.02 -3.52
CA ARG A 36 -8.97 24.14 -4.36
C ARG A 36 -9.37 24.02 -5.83
N ASN A 37 -9.52 22.80 -6.34
CA ASN A 37 -9.86 22.55 -7.74
C ASN A 37 -11.12 21.66 -7.82
N PRO A 38 -12.32 22.26 -7.68
CA PRO A 38 -13.57 21.53 -7.72
C PRO A 38 -13.80 20.85 -9.07
N PHE A 39 -13.33 21.45 -10.18
CA PHE A 39 -13.49 20.85 -11.50
C PHE A 39 -12.80 19.47 -11.60
N VAL A 40 -11.52 19.40 -11.20
CA VAL A 40 -10.76 18.14 -11.21
C VAL A 40 -11.39 17.13 -10.23
N PHE A 41 -11.73 17.57 -9.02
CA PHE A 41 -12.35 16.70 -8.02
C PHE A 41 -13.69 16.12 -8.51
N ALA A 42 -14.55 16.94 -9.11
CA ALA A 42 -15.83 16.51 -9.67
C ALA A 42 -15.63 15.50 -10.81
N SER A 43 -14.66 15.77 -11.70
CA SER A 43 -14.34 14.88 -12.82
C SER A 43 -13.88 13.51 -12.33
N ASP A 44 -12.93 13.46 -11.39
CA ASP A 44 -12.41 12.22 -10.82
C ASP A 44 -13.50 11.44 -10.08
N LEU A 45 -14.34 12.11 -9.30
CA LEU A 45 -15.42 11.46 -8.57
C LEU A 45 -16.45 10.83 -9.53
N LYS A 46 -16.86 11.57 -10.56
CA LYS A 46 -17.78 11.07 -11.60
C LYS A 46 -17.17 9.89 -12.36
N ALA A 47 -15.89 9.97 -12.72
CA ALA A 47 -15.18 8.88 -13.38
C ALA A 47 -15.18 7.61 -12.51
N ARG A 48 -14.85 7.73 -11.22
CA ARG A 48 -14.86 6.58 -10.28
C ARG A 48 -16.25 5.95 -10.15
N VAL A 49 -17.31 6.76 -10.04
CA VAL A 49 -18.70 6.26 -10.01
C VAL A 49 -19.05 5.53 -11.30
N ALA A 50 -18.71 6.09 -12.46
CA ALA A 50 -18.96 5.44 -13.76
C ALA A 50 -18.24 4.09 -13.87
N THR A 51 -16.99 3.99 -13.38
CA THR A 51 -16.26 2.73 -13.31
C THR A 51 -16.96 1.72 -12.41
N CYS A 52 -17.39 2.10 -11.20
CA CYS A 52 -18.12 1.21 -10.29
C CYS A 52 -19.41 0.68 -10.91
N LYS A 53 -20.20 1.54 -11.59
CA LYS A 53 -21.40 1.11 -12.32
C LYS A 53 -21.09 0.06 -13.39
N ARG A 54 -20.05 0.30 -14.20
CA ARG A 54 -19.64 -0.65 -15.25
C ARG A 54 -19.17 -1.98 -14.69
N ILE A 55 -18.45 -1.97 -13.57
CA ILE A 55 -18.01 -3.21 -12.88
C ILE A 55 -19.21 -3.97 -12.36
N ARG A 56 -20.16 -3.29 -11.69
CA ARG A 56 -21.41 -3.90 -11.21
C ARG A 56 -22.16 -4.60 -12.34
N ASP A 57 -22.38 -3.91 -13.46
CA ASP A 57 -23.14 -4.48 -14.58
C ASP A 57 -22.46 -5.73 -15.16
N ARG A 58 -21.14 -5.77 -15.16
CA ARG A 58 -20.38 -6.97 -15.56
C ARG A 58 -20.57 -8.12 -14.57
N VAL A 59 -20.51 -7.83 -13.27
CA VAL A 59 -20.70 -8.84 -12.23
C VAL A 59 -22.14 -9.38 -12.26
N LEU A 60 -23.15 -8.51 -12.37
CA LEU A 60 -24.55 -8.92 -12.44
C LEU A 60 -24.84 -9.79 -13.66
N ARG A 61 -24.26 -9.48 -14.82
CA ARG A 61 -24.38 -10.36 -16.00
C ARG A 61 -23.78 -11.75 -15.76
N GLU A 62 -22.66 -11.86 -15.05
CA GLU A 62 -22.10 -13.17 -14.73
C GLU A 62 -22.95 -13.90 -13.69
N VAL A 63 -23.58 -13.18 -12.76
CA VAL A 63 -24.55 -13.75 -11.80
C VAL A 63 -25.79 -14.28 -12.52
N GLU A 64 -26.36 -13.53 -13.47
CA GLU A 64 -27.50 -13.97 -14.29
C GLU A 64 -27.15 -15.23 -15.09
N ARG A 65 -25.93 -15.31 -15.63
CA ARG A 65 -25.47 -16.44 -16.45
C ARG A 65 -25.15 -17.70 -15.65
N ARG A 66 -24.62 -17.57 -14.44
CA ARG A 66 -23.99 -18.69 -13.70
C ARG A 66 -24.62 -18.98 -12.35
N GLY A 67 -25.38 -18.06 -11.78
CA GLY A 67 -25.86 -18.13 -10.39
C GLY A 67 -24.95 -17.38 -9.40
N VAL A 68 -25.57 -16.90 -8.32
CA VAL A 68 -24.88 -16.14 -7.26
C VAL A 68 -23.81 -16.99 -6.57
N THR A 69 -24.14 -18.24 -6.25
CA THR A 69 -23.28 -19.16 -5.50
C THR A 69 -22.00 -19.46 -6.26
N GLU A 70 -22.10 -19.70 -7.56
CA GLU A 70 -21.01 -20.02 -8.47
C GLU A 70 -20.06 -18.83 -8.63
N VAL A 71 -20.61 -17.62 -8.80
CA VAL A 71 -19.81 -16.39 -8.89
C VAL A 71 -19.09 -16.13 -7.57
N ALA A 72 -19.79 -16.20 -6.44
CA ALA A 72 -19.18 -16.00 -5.12
C ALA A 72 -18.09 -17.04 -4.82
N GLY A 73 -18.36 -18.32 -5.14
CA GLY A 73 -17.40 -19.41 -5.01
C GLY A 73 -16.17 -19.21 -5.89
N GLY A 74 -16.37 -18.79 -7.15
CA GLY A 74 -15.28 -18.46 -8.08
C GLY A 74 -14.38 -17.34 -7.56
N LEU A 75 -14.97 -16.25 -7.06
CA LEU A 75 -14.21 -15.15 -6.45
C LEU A 75 -13.39 -15.61 -5.24
N ARG A 76 -13.97 -16.45 -4.37
CA ARG A 76 -13.25 -17.05 -3.23
C ARG A 76 -12.12 -17.96 -3.71
N LYS A 77 -12.35 -18.76 -4.74
CA LYS A 77 -11.35 -19.69 -5.30
C LYS A 77 -10.17 -18.93 -5.90
N ILE A 78 -10.38 -17.79 -6.57
CA ILE A 78 -9.30 -16.93 -7.06
C ILE A 78 -8.35 -16.53 -5.93
N LEU A 79 -8.89 -16.12 -4.78
CA LEU A 79 -8.07 -15.74 -3.62
C LEU A 79 -7.30 -16.93 -3.05
N ALA A 80 -7.96 -18.09 -2.89
CA ALA A 80 -7.33 -19.31 -2.38
C ALA A 80 -6.19 -19.79 -3.30
N VAL A 81 -6.44 -19.86 -4.61
CA VAL A 81 -5.41 -20.23 -5.59
C VAL A 81 -4.22 -19.26 -5.57
N SER A 82 -4.49 -17.97 -5.38
CA SER A 82 -3.42 -16.97 -5.30
C SER A 82 -2.59 -17.14 -4.03
N ALA A 83 -3.22 -17.49 -2.90
CA ALA A 83 -2.50 -17.80 -1.66
C ALA A 83 -1.60 -19.03 -1.83
N ASP A 84 -2.11 -20.11 -2.46
CA ASP A 84 -1.33 -21.33 -2.73
C ASP A 84 -0.13 -21.03 -3.64
N LEU A 85 -0.33 -20.25 -4.70
CA LEU A 85 0.74 -19.84 -5.63
C LEU A 85 1.79 -18.95 -4.93
N ALA A 86 1.37 -18.08 -4.01
CA ALA A 86 2.30 -17.28 -3.23
C ALA A 86 3.14 -18.15 -2.29
N ARG A 87 2.52 -19.09 -1.56
CA ARG A 87 3.19 -20.07 -0.69
C ARG A 87 4.22 -20.90 -1.46
N GLN A 88 3.82 -21.43 -2.62
CA GLN A 88 4.72 -22.19 -3.49
C GLN A 88 5.92 -21.35 -3.95
N ARG A 89 5.73 -20.05 -4.23
CA ARG A 89 6.84 -19.19 -4.63
C ARG A 89 7.76 -18.83 -3.46
N ILE A 90 7.19 -18.59 -2.28
CA ILE A 90 7.97 -18.31 -1.06
C ILE A 90 8.80 -19.52 -0.64
N SER A 91 8.27 -20.74 -0.77
CA SER A 91 8.98 -21.97 -0.36
C SER A 91 10.25 -22.25 -1.17
N GLN A 92 10.40 -21.62 -2.34
CA GLN A 92 11.58 -21.72 -3.20
C GLN A 92 12.74 -20.80 -2.78
N LEU A 93 12.56 -20.00 -1.73
CA LEU A 93 13.58 -19.13 -1.18
C LEU A 93 14.33 -19.81 -0.03
N ASN A 94 15.53 -19.36 0.29
CA ASN A 94 16.29 -19.89 1.43
C ASN A 94 15.73 -19.32 2.74
N ASP A 95 15.42 -20.20 3.71
CA ASP A 95 15.06 -19.81 5.07
C ASP A 95 16.14 -18.92 5.66
N GLY A 96 15.73 -17.87 6.37
CA GLY A 96 16.68 -16.93 6.93
C GLY A 96 16.08 -15.59 7.31
N ILE A 97 16.94 -14.71 7.81
CA ILE A 97 16.57 -13.36 8.24
C ILE A 97 17.31 -12.33 7.41
N TYR A 98 16.55 -11.58 6.62
CA TYR A 98 17.05 -10.58 5.70
C TYR A 98 16.73 -9.18 6.23
N ARG A 99 17.72 -8.29 6.25
CA ARG A 99 17.60 -6.96 6.86
C ARG A 99 18.05 -5.85 5.92
N SER A 100 17.39 -4.70 6.03
CA SER A 100 17.81 -3.44 5.44
C SER A 100 17.38 -2.30 6.34
N VAL A 101 18.15 -1.20 6.32
CA VAL A 101 17.81 0.03 7.00
C VAL A 101 17.91 1.15 5.99
N LEU A 102 16.86 1.95 5.89
CA LEU A 102 16.85 3.15 5.08
C LEU A 102 16.77 4.38 5.97
N PHE A 103 17.45 5.44 5.54
CA PHE A 103 17.43 6.75 6.17
C PHE A 103 16.83 7.78 5.22
N ASN A 104 16.10 8.74 5.77
CA ASN A 104 15.65 9.94 5.07
C ASN A 104 16.20 11.16 5.84
N ASP A 105 16.68 12.16 5.12
CA ASP A 105 17.42 13.33 5.65
C ASP A 105 16.56 14.59 5.81
N GLY A 106 15.27 14.49 5.50
CA GLY A 106 14.27 15.53 5.74
C GLY A 106 13.21 15.13 6.77
N VAL A 107 12.82 16.10 7.60
CA VAL A 107 11.62 16.04 8.44
C VAL A 107 10.80 17.29 8.20
N GLY A 108 9.71 17.15 7.45
CA GLY A 108 8.86 18.26 7.05
C GLY A 108 9.56 19.24 6.10
N GLN A 109 10.04 20.36 6.62
CA GLN A 109 10.78 21.38 5.84
C GLN A 109 12.22 21.57 6.33
N GLU A 110 12.60 20.84 7.36
CA GLU A 110 13.89 20.97 8.02
C GLU A 110 14.73 19.73 7.76
N SER A 111 16.05 19.87 7.81
CA SER A 111 16.94 18.72 7.85
C SER A 111 16.71 17.92 9.12
N GLY A 112 16.71 16.60 9.01
CA GLY A 112 16.50 15.70 10.12
C GLY A 112 16.58 14.25 9.68
N LEU A 113 16.99 13.37 10.58
CA LEU A 113 17.23 11.98 10.24
C LEU A 113 16.05 11.09 10.67
N VAL A 114 15.38 10.49 9.69
CA VAL A 114 14.35 9.46 9.89
C VAL A 114 14.94 8.11 9.51
N ARG A 115 14.82 7.12 10.40
CA ARG A 115 15.30 5.76 10.20
C ARG A 115 14.12 4.80 10.09
N LEU A 116 14.15 3.95 9.07
CA LEU A 116 13.22 2.83 8.90
C LEU A 116 14.02 1.52 8.76
N PRO A 117 14.20 0.76 9.85
CA PRO A 117 14.68 -0.61 9.75
C PRO A 117 13.55 -1.55 9.30
N THR A 118 13.87 -2.47 8.40
CA THR A 118 12.98 -3.55 7.98
C THR A 118 13.71 -4.88 8.11
N THR A 119 13.07 -5.84 8.77
CA THR A 119 13.52 -7.24 8.85
C THR A 119 12.47 -8.12 8.19
N VAL A 120 12.90 -9.02 7.31
CA VAL A 120 12.05 -10.08 6.75
C VAL A 120 12.58 -11.42 7.25
N VAL A 121 11.74 -12.12 8.00
CA VAL A 121 11.98 -13.52 8.39
C VAL A 121 11.28 -14.41 7.37
N LYS A 122 12.03 -15.24 6.67
CA LYS A 122 11.51 -16.24 5.74
C LYS A 122 11.63 -17.61 6.39
N GLU A 123 10.51 -18.31 6.54
CA GLU A 123 10.42 -19.64 7.13
C GLU A 123 9.41 -20.48 6.33
N GLY A 124 9.88 -21.58 5.75
CA GLY A 124 9.06 -22.46 4.94
C GLY A 124 8.40 -21.72 3.77
N ASP A 125 7.08 -21.65 3.77
CA ASP A 125 6.24 -21.02 2.75
C ASP A 125 5.70 -19.63 3.16
N SER A 126 6.25 -19.05 4.22
CA SER A 126 5.75 -17.82 4.85
C SER A 126 6.81 -16.74 5.00
N LEU A 127 6.36 -15.48 5.06
CA LEU A 127 7.20 -14.33 5.35
C LEU A 127 6.62 -13.55 6.54
N THR A 128 7.48 -13.13 7.47
CA THR A 128 7.14 -12.13 8.48
C THR A 128 7.97 -10.88 8.25
N VAL A 129 7.30 -9.78 7.87
CA VAL A 129 7.91 -8.46 7.68
C VAL A 129 7.73 -7.65 8.96
N ILE A 130 8.85 -7.19 9.52
CA ILE A 130 8.93 -6.50 10.80
C ILE A 130 9.57 -5.14 10.59
N ASN A 131 8.83 -4.08 10.90
CA ASN A 131 9.34 -2.72 10.99
C ASN A 131 9.43 -2.35 12.48
N GLN A 132 10.64 -2.43 13.05
CA GLN A 132 10.93 -2.18 14.47
C GLN A 132 12.19 -1.32 14.61
N GLY A 133 12.28 -0.51 15.67
CA GLY A 133 13.33 0.48 15.85
C GLY A 133 13.19 1.63 14.85
N VAL A 134 11.95 1.89 14.43
CA VAL A 134 11.56 2.98 13.52
C VAL A 134 11.65 4.29 14.28
N SER A 135 12.03 5.38 13.60
CA SER A 135 12.00 6.71 14.22
C SER A 135 10.63 7.04 14.81
N PRO A 136 10.59 7.70 15.99
CA PRO A 136 9.33 8.08 16.62
C PRO A 136 8.57 9.08 15.74
N GLU A 137 7.26 9.19 15.98
CA GLU A 137 6.46 10.29 15.42
C GLU A 137 7.10 11.64 15.74
N ASN A 138 6.89 12.59 14.83
CA ASN A 138 7.32 13.97 15.01
C ASN A 138 6.16 14.91 14.68
N HIS A 139 6.14 16.10 15.27
CA HIS A 139 5.13 17.12 14.96
C HIS A 139 5.69 18.17 13.99
N ARG A 140 6.55 17.75 13.07
CA ARG A 140 7.34 18.65 12.21
C ARG A 140 6.99 18.53 10.73
N GLY A 141 6.14 17.58 10.35
CA GLY A 141 5.68 17.45 8.96
C GLY A 141 4.64 16.35 8.75
N PRO A 142 4.09 16.25 7.52
CA PRO A 142 3.04 15.29 7.17
C PRO A 142 3.57 13.90 6.79
N GLN A 143 4.85 13.64 7.07
CA GLN A 143 5.58 12.45 6.62
C GLN A 143 5.43 11.31 7.63
N HIS A 144 4.18 10.98 7.97
CA HIS A 144 3.83 9.84 8.82
C HIS A 144 2.94 8.89 8.05
N CYS A 145 3.01 7.61 8.40
CA CYS A 145 2.31 6.53 7.73
C CYS A 145 1.57 5.69 8.77
N THR A 146 0.46 5.10 8.36
CA THR A 146 -0.26 4.12 9.16
C THR A 146 0.22 2.70 8.85
N TRP A 147 0.08 1.77 9.80
CA TRP A 147 0.48 0.38 9.58
C TRP A 147 -0.15 -0.26 8.32
N HIS A 148 -1.38 0.15 7.96
CA HIS A 148 -2.07 -0.38 6.79
C HIS A 148 -1.47 0.13 5.48
N LEU A 149 -0.97 1.38 5.45
CA LEU A 149 -0.24 1.90 4.29
C LEU A 149 1.15 1.25 4.19
N MET A 150 1.81 0.94 5.31
CA MET A 150 3.03 0.11 5.31
C MET A 150 2.77 -1.25 4.68
N ARG A 151 1.72 -1.97 5.11
CA ARG A 151 1.32 -3.26 4.50
C ARG A 151 0.98 -3.12 3.01
N ALA A 152 0.21 -2.10 2.64
CA ALA A 152 -0.19 -1.89 1.24
C ALA A 152 1.02 -1.60 0.34
N SER A 153 1.99 -0.80 0.82
CA SER A 153 3.18 -0.45 0.05
C SER A 153 4.03 -1.66 -0.33
N MET A 154 4.02 -2.72 0.47
CA MET A 154 4.74 -3.96 0.15
C MET A 154 4.28 -4.56 -1.19
N GLY A 155 2.99 -4.39 -1.53
CA GLY A 155 2.43 -4.84 -2.81
C GLY A 155 3.09 -4.21 -4.03
N VAL A 156 3.66 -3.00 -3.90
CA VAL A 156 4.38 -2.32 -5.00
C VAL A 156 5.62 -3.12 -5.42
N TYR A 157 6.40 -3.60 -4.45
CA TYR A 157 7.54 -4.47 -4.70
C TYR A 157 7.08 -5.90 -5.02
N LEU A 158 6.25 -6.47 -4.16
CA LEU A 158 5.88 -7.88 -4.23
C LEU A 158 5.15 -8.21 -5.53
N PHE A 159 4.15 -7.45 -5.97
CA PHE A 159 3.39 -7.78 -7.17
C PHE A 159 4.15 -7.49 -8.46
N THR A 160 4.95 -6.43 -8.47
CA THR A 160 5.71 -6.03 -9.66
C THR A 160 6.91 -6.94 -9.91
N TYR A 161 7.59 -7.38 -8.85
CA TYR A 161 8.87 -8.10 -8.96
C TYR A 161 8.75 -9.55 -8.53
N PHE A 162 8.54 -9.82 -7.25
CA PHE A 162 8.62 -11.18 -6.72
C PHE A 162 7.49 -12.10 -7.22
N PHE A 163 6.25 -11.61 -7.18
CA PHE A 163 5.06 -12.29 -7.68
C PHE A 163 4.76 -11.95 -9.15
N ARG A 164 5.74 -11.44 -9.91
CA ARG A 164 5.58 -11.19 -11.34
C ARG A 164 5.04 -12.43 -12.05
N GLY A 165 4.04 -12.23 -12.91
CA GLY A 165 3.36 -13.30 -13.64
C GLY A 165 2.21 -13.96 -12.87
N LEU A 166 1.98 -13.62 -11.60
CA LEU A 166 0.78 -14.01 -10.86
C LEU A 166 -0.29 -12.90 -10.95
N ALA A 167 -1.56 -13.28 -10.92
CA ALA A 167 -2.65 -12.31 -10.95
C ALA A 167 -2.69 -11.52 -9.62
N PRO A 168 -2.51 -10.19 -9.62
CA PRO A 168 -2.41 -9.41 -8.39
C PRO A 168 -3.75 -9.35 -7.66
N ASN A 169 -3.78 -9.86 -6.43
CA ASN A 169 -4.91 -9.74 -5.50
C ASN A 169 -4.42 -9.99 -4.07
N ILE A 170 -5.29 -9.78 -3.08
CA ILE A 170 -4.93 -9.88 -1.67
C ILE A 170 -4.51 -11.30 -1.23
N GLY A 171 -4.90 -12.35 -1.95
CA GLY A 171 -4.48 -13.72 -1.67
C GLY A 171 -2.95 -13.89 -1.75
N LEU A 172 -2.27 -13.13 -2.61
CA LEU A 172 -0.80 -13.14 -2.68
C LEU A 172 -0.11 -12.64 -1.40
N LEU A 173 -0.83 -11.91 -0.54
CA LEU A 173 -0.34 -11.41 0.74
C LEU A 173 -0.78 -12.28 1.93
N ASP A 174 -1.56 -13.33 1.70
CA ASP A 174 -2.01 -14.27 2.74
C ASP A 174 -0.84 -14.92 3.52
N PRO A 175 0.24 -15.43 2.88
CA PRO A 175 1.37 -16.00 3.60
C PRO A 175 2.33 -14.94 4.19
N ILE A 176 1.95 -13.66 4.21
CA ILE A 176 2.83 -12.56 4.62
C ILE A 176 2.25 -11.86 5.85
N ARG A 177 2.88 -12.11 7.00
CA ARG A 177 2.60 -11.39 8.25
C ARG A 177 3.34 -10.06 8.25
N VAL A 178 2.67 -8.99 8.69
CA VAL A 178 3.25 -7.65 8.79
C VAL A 178 3.12 -7.15 10.22
N LEU A 179 4.25 -6.74 10.81
CA LEU A 179 4.36 -6.18 12.14
C LEU A 179 5.01 -4.80 12.03
N VAL A 180 4.31 -3.76 12.47
CA VAL A 180 4.81 -2.38 12.41
C VAL A 180 4.70 -1.77 13.80
N GLU A 181 5.85 -1.47 14.40
CA GLU A 181 5.93 -0.82 15.71
C GLU A 181 5.31 0.57 15.66
N GLY A 182 4.51 0.91 16.66
CA GLY A 182 3.92 2.23 16.86
C GLY A 182 3.77 2.56 18.35
N PRO A 183 3.66 3.85 18.72
CA PRO A 183 3.64 5.02 17.84
C PRO A 183 4.99 5.32 17.17
N SER A 184 5.02 5.47 15.85
CA SER A 184 6.22 5.75 15.04
C SER A 184 5.87 6.43 13.72
N VAL A 185 6.86 6.90 12.95
CA VAL A 185 6.59 7.44 11.60
C VAL A 185 5.97 6.41 10.63
N ALA A 186 6.09 5.10 10.92
CA ALA A 186 5.54 4.04 10.09
C ALA A 186 4.19 3.48 10.57
N ASN A 187 3.83 3.75 11.83
CA ASN A 187 2.54 3.40 12.42
C ASN A 187 2.14 4.50 13.39
N CYS A 188 1.63 5.59 12.82
CA CYS A 188 1.38 6.79 13.58
C CYS A 188 0.00 6.84 14.26
N GLY A 189 -0.12 7.65 15.30
CA GLY A 189 -1.38 8.05 15.90
C GLY A 189 -2.26 8.86 14.94
N ALA A 190 -3.53 9.01 15.31
CA ALA A 190 -4.52 9.67 14.44
C ALA A 190 -4.30 11.19 14.30
N GLU A 191 -3.73 11.83 15.31
CA GLU A 191 -3.68 13.30 15.42
C GLU A 191 -2.51 13.94 14.66
N VAL A 192 -1.43 13.19 14.40
CA VAL A 192 -0.30 13.70 13.61
C VAL A 192 -0.65 13.78 12.14
N ALA A 193 -0.03 14.73 11.43
CA ALA A 193 -0.16 14.86 9.99
C ALA A 193 0.45 13.64 9.26
N HIS A 194 -0.32 12.99 8.38
CA HIS A 194 0.07 11.77 7.66
C HIS A 194 -0.34 11.76 6.17
N GLY A 195 -0.67 12.93 5.62
CA GLY A 195 -1.07 13.15 4.23
C GLY A 195 0.07 12.93 3.22
N GLU A 196 1.33 12.99 3.66
CA GLU A 196 2.51 12.60 2.88
C GLU A 196 3.10 11.25 3.31
N GLY A 197 2.29 10.37 3.90
CA GLY A 197 2.73 9.03 4.35
C GLY A 197 3.31 8.14 3.26
N THR A 198 3.08 8.48 1.98
CA THR A 198 3.73 7.83 0.83
C THR A 198 5.25 8.01 0.81
N THR A 199 5.80 8.95 1.57
CA THR A 199 7.25 9.13 1.76
C THR A 199 7.81 7.97 2.59
N ILE A 200 7.26 7.72 3.78
CA ILE A 200 7.69 6.61 4.65
C ILE A 200 7.39 5.25 4.00
N SER A 201 6.24 5.12 3.33
CA SER A 201 5.92 3.89 2.62
C SER A 201 6.85 3.62 1.42
N ALA A 202 7.41 4.67 0.79
CA ALA A 202 8.49 4.53 -0.19
C ALA A 202 9.74 3.90 0.43
N MET A 203 10.12 4.37 1.61
CA MET A 203 11.29 3.84 2.32
C MET A 203 11.13 2.33 2.55
N ASN A 204 9.92 1.90 2.89
CA ASN A 204 9.60 0.49 3.05
C ASN A 204 9.76 -0.30 1.75
N VAL A 205 9.25 0.22 0.63
CA VAL A 205 9.41 -0.39 -0.71
C VAL A 205 10.90 -0.51 -1.06
N GLN A 206 11.69 0.54 -0.85
CA GLN A 206 13.13 0.51 -1.13
C GLN A 206 13.88 -0.51 -0.26
N ASN A 207 13.55 -0.60 1.04
CA ASN A 207 14.07 -1.66 1.90
C ASN A 207 13.72 -3.05 1.35
N LEU A 208 12.48 -3.25 0.86
CA LEU A 208 12.07 -4.53 0.27
C LEU A 208 12.81 -4.86 -1.04
N HIS A 209 13.22 -3.88 -1.84
CA HIS A 209 14.11 -4.12 -2.97
C HIS A 209 15.49 -4.64 -2.52
N VAL A 210 16.08 -4.04 -1.48
CA VAL A 210 17.39 -4.45 -0.94
C VAL A 210 17.32 -5.80 -0.23
N ILE A 211 16.24 -6.05 0.52
CA ILE A 211 16.02 -7.34 1.19
C ILE A 211 15.72 -8.41 0.13
N GLY A 212 14.87 -8.08 -0.83
CA GLY A 212 14.55 -8.92 -1.97
C GLY A 212 15.77 -9.32 -2.78
N SER A 213 16.70 -8.40 -3.04
CA SER A 213 17.94 -8.76 -3.75
C SER A 213 18.76 -9.81 -3.01
N LYS A 214 18.86 -9.70 -1.67
CA LYS A 214 19.53 -10.70 -0.82
C LYS A 214 18.80 -12.04 -0.82
N MET A 215 17.48 -12.00 -0.72
CA MET A 215 16.62 -13.18 -0.61
C MET A 215 16.49 -13.95 -1.94
N LEU A 216 16.50 -13.24 -3.07
CA LEU A 216 16.32 -13.83 -4.40
C LEU A 216 17.63 -14.26 -5.06
N PHE A 217 18.79 -13.82 -4.56
CA PHE A 217 20.08 -13.97 -5.24
C PHE A 217 20.40 -15.42 -5.63
N ASP A 218 20.18 -16.35 -4.69
CA ASP A 218 20.43 -17.79 -4.85
C ASP A 218 19.14 -18.57 -5.24
N SER A 219 18.06 -17.86 -5.56
CA SER A 219 16.78 -18.49 -5.91
C SER A 219 16.60 -18.64 -7.43
N PRO A 220 15.69 -19.51 -7.88
CA PRO A 220 15.23 -19.54 -9.27
C PRO A 220 14.68 -18.20 -9.79
N HIS A 221 14.34 -17.28 -8.88
CA HIS A 221 13.75 -15.97 -9.16
C HIS A 221 14.77 -14.83 -9.22
N ARG A 222 16.08 -15.12 -9.29
CA ARG A 222 17.15 -14.11 -9.32
C ARG A 222 17.00 -13.05 -10.43
N LEU A 223 16.29 -13.34 -11.52
CA LEU A 223 16.03 -12.36 -12.59
C LEU A 223 15.03 -11.27 -12.17
N ALA A 224 14.29 -11.47 -11.09
CA ALA A 224 13.43 -10.45 -10.49
C ALA A 224 14.19 -9.48 -9.57
N VAL A 225 15.50 -9.70 -9.36
CA VAL A 225 16.36 -8.76 -8.63
C VAL A 225 16.42 -7.45 -9.42
N SER A 226 16.03 -6.36 -8.76
CA SER A 226 16.01 -5.02 -9.36
C SER A 226 16.45 -4.00 -8.33
N ALA A 227 17.23 -3.02 -8.79
CA ALA A 227 17.66 -1.91 -7.95
C ALA A 227 16.44 -1.17 -7.36
N PRO A 228 16.54 -0.66 -6.13
CA PRO A 228 15.48 0.18 -5.57
C PRO A 228 15.25 1.40 -6.47
N PHE A 229 13.99 1.79 -6.63
CA PHE A 229 13.66 3.05 -7.28
C PHE A 229 14.31 4.20 -6.50
N SER A 230 15.28 4.88 -7.10
CA SER A 230 15.80 6.12 -6.55
C SER A 230 14.74 7.21 -6.72
N ARG A 231 14.06 7.59 -5.64
CA ARG A 231 13.48 8.95 -5.53
C ARG A 231 14.60 9.96 -5.28
N ASN A 232 15.67 9.90 -6.06
CA ASN A 232 16.67 10.95 -6.13
C ASN A 232 16.05 12.10 -6.94
N LEU A 233 15.04 12.77 -6.39
CA LEU A 233 14.42 13.95 -7.00
C LEU A 233 15.35 15.17 -6.97
N THR A 234 16.62 15.02 -6.57
CA THR A 234 17.60 16.10 -6.58
C THR A 234 19.02 15.55 -6.63
N ILE A 235 19.41 14.95 -7.76
CA ILE A 235 20.82 14.96 -8.14
C ILE A 235 20.88 15.63 -9.51
N TYR A 236 20.80 16.96 -9.48
CA TYR A 236 21.45 17.74 -10.53
C TYR A 236 22.95 17.63 -10.21
N VAL A 237 23.65 16.78 -10.97
CA VAL A 237 25.10 16.96 -11.21
C VAL A 237 25.23 17.97 -12.34
#